data_AF-A0A0A0QSD8-F1
#
_entry.id   AF-A0A0A0QSD8-F1
#
_cell.length_a   1.000
_cell.length_b   1.000
_cell.length_c   1.000
_cell.angle_alpha   90.00
_cell.angle_beta   90.00
_cell.angle_gamma   90.00
#
_symmetry.space_group_name_H-M   'P 1'
#
loop_
_entity.id
_entity.type
_entity.pdbx_description
1 polymer ?
#
loop_
_entity_poly.entity_id
_entity_poly.type
_entity_poly.pdbx_seq_one_letter_code
_entity_poly.pdbx_strand_id
1 'polypeptide(L)'
;AIRWVNKSVRFIHNLSNSDRDLNFKQWLAGLIDGDGCFLLSKKGYASLEITMDIRDERALQAVKRVYGGSIKLRSNANALRYRLHHKEGLLNLINDVNGQIRNSNRMTQLNKICLKYNLILIWPEKLTKDNGWLSGFFDACGNIQLSPSSDGLSNSPVLNKKQKGADFATAVENRSQLVISLVHKEYNLVISYKDLFGGNINIVSNGQYEWSISYLKDRDQILNFLEFVKKYTLRSHLQKRFFLIPKFFELVEQLDAYQAPKNSMISKSWVIFNNKFQRRIHTNSGPFNQDNALIKLSSLGREEGEASSNLSPLSSEKVTVWGSSMGSGVGSGRLTKQVLEMYKLSNFQYSIVVGLVLSDGYINLDQKAKNPRLCFKQSLDKFPYLWNVFCMLSPFCKSLPQLTLGKRNHTITFALYFFTRSLPCLKEIHQLFYSAERQKIIPENIYHILTPMALAQVIMGDGQKKDRGLGLCTDSYTLPDVVRLMNVLIIRYNLIGTIRENRPGQYRIYISQKSMYNLRKIVSPYFVDSMLYKINSVK
;
A
#
# COMPACT_ATOMS: atom_id res chain seq x y z
N ALA A 1 -37.88 -18.13 -34.84
CA ALA A 1 -37.16 -16.87 -34.58
C ALA A 1 -36.17 -17.08 -33.44
N ILE A 2 -34.90 -16.78 -33.70
CA ILE A 2 -33.71 -17.23 -32.93
C ILE A 2 -33.63 -16.51 -31.58
N ARG A 3 -33.61 -17.31 -30.50
CA ARG A 3 -33.38 -16.85 -29.13
C ARG A 3 -31.88 -16.60 -28.96
N TRP A 4 -31.46 -15.34 -28.95
CA TRP A 4 -30.09 -14.95 -28.63
C TRP A 4 -29.77 -15.28 -27.17
N VAL A 5 -29.30 -16.51 -26.95
CA VAL A 5 -28.57 -16.87 -25.74
C VAL A 5 -27.19 -16.22 -25.88
N ASN A 6 -27.06 -15.00 -25.37
CA ASN A 6 -25.76 -14.39 -25.14
C ASN A 6 -25.10 -15.14 -23.96
N LYS A 7 -24.55 -16.33 -24.26
CA LYS A 7 -23.50 -16.94 -23.44
C LYS A 7 -22.26 -16.08 -23.64
N SER A 8 -22.21 -14.94 -22.94
CA SER A 8 -20.95 -14.26 -22.69
C SER A 8 -20.08 -15.21 -21.87
N VAL A 9 -19.27 -16.01 -22.56
CA VAL A 9 -18.13 -16.71 -21.97
C VAL A 9 -17.24 -15.61 -21.40
N ARG A 10 -17.33 -15.38 -20.09
CA ARG A 10 -16.34 -14.57 -19.38
C ARG A 10 -15.04 -15.35 -19.47
N PHE A 11 -14.12 -14.94 -20.33
CA PHE A 11 -12.73 -15.35 -20.23
C PHE A 11 -12.26 -14.96 -18.81
N ILE A 12 -11.95 -15.97 -17.99
CA ILE A 12 -11.51 -15.79 -16.60
C ILE A 12 -10.06 -15.27 -16.59
N HIS A 13 -9.29 -15.60 -17.62
CA HIS A 13 -7.89 -15.22 -17.77
C HIS A 13 -7.74 -13.95 -18.61
N ASN A 14 -7.18 -12.89 -18.02
CA ASN A 14 -6.98 -11.57 -18.63
C ASN A 14 -5.54 -11.05 -18.47
N LEU A 15 -4.56 -11.95 -18.24
CA LEU A 15 -3.17 -11.52 -18.08
C LEU A 15 -2.51 -11.29 -19.45
N SER A 16 -1.94 -10.11 -19.62
CA SER A 16 -1.15 -9.73 -20.80
C SER A 16 0.36 -10.00 -20.58
N ASN A 17 1.18 -9.56 -21.53
CA ASN A 17 2.64 -9.48 -21.37
C ASN A 17 3.11 -8.13 -20.80
N SER A 18 2.23 -7.35 -20.19
CA SER A 18 2.63 -6.13 -19.48
C SER A 18 3.54 -6.45 -18.30
N ASP A 19 4.45 -5.54 -17.94
CA ASP A 19 5.36 -5.71 -16.79
C ASP A 19 4.61 -6.03 -15.49
N ARG A 20 3.43 -5.44 -15.30
CA ARG A 20 2.58 -5.68 -14.12
C ARG A 20 2.10 -7.13 -14.07
N ASP A 21 1.66 -7.66 -15.20
CA ASP A 21 1.15 -9.02 -15.28
C ASP A 21 2.31 -10.01 -15.18
N LEU A 22 3.44 -9.73 -15.83
CA LEU A 22 4.67 -10.51 -15.67
C LEU A 22 5.10 -10.61 -14.20
N ASN A 23 5.11 -9.49 -13.48
CA ASN A 23 5.44 -9.47 -12.06
C ASN A 23 4.48 -10.35 -11.24
N PHE A 24 3.19 -10.39 -11.60
CA PHE A 24 2.23 -11.28 -10.95
C PHE A 24 2.48 -12.76 -11.27
N LYS A 25 2.80 -13.09 -12.52
CA LYS A 25 3.13 -14.47 -12.94
C LYS A 25 4.38 -14.98 -12.22
N GLN A 26 5.44 -14.16 -12.18
CA GLN A 26 6.68 -14.45 -11.46
C GLN A 26 6.42 -14.60 -9.96
N TRP A 27 5.69 -13.67 -9.35
CA TRP A 27 5.28 -13.76 -7.94
C TRP A 27 4.50 -15.05 -7.65
N LEU A 28 3.55 -15.43 -8.51
CA LEU A 28 2.78 -16.65 -8.31
C LEU A 28 3.66 -17.91 -8.38
N ALA A 29 4.62 -17.95 -9.32
CA ALA A 29 5.56 -19.06 -9.41
C ALA A 29 6.40 -19.21 -8.12
N GLY A 30 6.88 -18.10 -7.56
CA GLY A 30 7.58 -18.09 -6.27
C GLY A 30 6.71 -18.57 -5.11
N LEU A 31 5.45 -18.12 -5.07
CA LEU A 31 4.49 -18.58 -4.06
C LEU A 31 4.22 -20.09 -4.16
N ILE A 32 4.11 -20.61 -5.39
CA ILE A 32 3.92 -22.05 -5.64
C ILE A 32 5.16 -22.85 -5.22
N ASP A 33 6.36 -22.32 -5.43
CA ASP A 33 7.61 -22.96 -5.02
C ASP A 33 7.77 -23.10 -3.51
N GLY A 34 7.18 -22.19 -2.73
CA GLY A 34 7.16 -22.27 -1.27
C GLY A 34 5.98 -23.09 -0.72
N ASP A 35 4.75 -22.69 -1.05
CA ASP A 35 3.52 -23.18 -0.40
C ASP A 35 2.59 -23.99 -1.33
N GLY A 36 3.01 -24.22 -2.57
CA GLY A 36 2.22 -24.87 -3.62
C GLY A 36 2.43 -26.38 -3.72
N CYS A 37 1.48 -27.05 -4.38
CA CYS A 37 1.58 -28.46 -4.74
C CYS A 37 0.78 -28.78 -5.99
N PHE A 38 1.48 -29.20 -7.04
CA PHE A 38 0.87 -29.80 -8.22
C PHE A 38 0.57 -31.27 -7.93
N LEU A 39 -0.66 -31.69 -8.20
CA LEU A 39 -1.14 -33.03 -7.92
C LEU A 39 -1.65 -33.66 -9.20
N LEU A 40 -1.24 -34.91 -9.43
CA LEU A 40 -1.81 -35.78 -10.44
C LEU A 40 -2.26 -37.08 -9.78
N SER A 41 -3.57 -37.29 -9.69
CA SER A 41 -4.14 -38.50 -9.09
C SER A 41 -3.95 -39.72 -9.98
N LYS A 42 -4.04 -40.93 -9.39
CA LYS A 42 -4.00 -42.20 -10.14
C LYS A 42 -5.08 -42.31 -11.23
N LYS A 43 -6.24 -41.69 -11.02
CA LYS A 43 -7.34 -41.60 -12.00
C LYS A 43 -7.11 -40.54 -13.08
N GLY A 44 -5.97 -39.83 -13.05
CA GLY A 44 -5.60 -38.82 -14.02
C GLY A 44 -6.14 -37.42 -13.77
N TYR A 45 -6.81 -37.13 -12.64
CA TYR A 45 -7.19 -35.74 -12.31
C TYR A 45 -5.97 -34.93 -11.91
N ALA A 46 -5.74 -33.81 -12.60
CA ALA A 46 -4.68 -32.85 -12.32
C ALA A 46 -5.22 -31.65 -11.53
N SER A 47 -4.43 -31.11 -10.61
CA SER A 47 -4.79 -29.91 -9.85
C SER A 47 -3.60 -29.20 -9.23
N LEU A 48 -3.81 -27.96 -8.80
CA LEU A 48 -2.88 -27.21 -7.94
C LEU A 48 -3.56 -26.95 -6.59
N GLU A 49 -2.81 -27.12 -5.50
CA GLU A 49 -3.16 -26.61 -4.18
C GLU A 49 -2.12 -25.58 -3.72
N ILE A 50 -2.56 -24.50 -3.05
CA ILE A 50 -1.69 -23.57 -2.33
C ILE A 50 -2.27 -23.41 -0.93
N THR A 51 -1.46 -23.58 0.12
CA THR A 51 -1.92 -23.43 1.51
C THR A 51 -1.15 -22.32 2.18
N MET A 52 -1.84 -21.27 2.65
CA MET A 52 -1.24 -20.13 3.34
C MET A 52 -1.92 -19.90 4.69
N ASP A 53 -1.30 -19.09 5.56
CA ASP A 53 -1.90 -18.62 6.80
C ASP A 53 -3.26 -17.92 6.54
N ILE A 54 -4.18 -18.02 7.49
CA ILE A 54 -5.51 -17.39 7.38
C ILE A 54 -5.44 -15.87 7.13
N ARG A 55 -4.37 -15.21 7.60
CA ARG A 55 -4.10 -13.78 7.39
C ARG A 55 -3.83 -13.44 5.91
N ASP A 56 -3.44 -14.44 5.12
CA ASP A 56 -3.04 -14.30 3.71
C ASP A 56 -4.16 -14.60 2.72
N GLU A 57 -5.42 -14.59 3.19
CA GLU A 57 -6.62 -14.73 2.37
C GLU A 57 -6.57 -13.85 1.11
N ARG A 58 -6.08 -12.61 1.24
CA ARG A 58 -5.99 -11.66 0.13
C ARG A 58 -5.08 -12.13 -1.01
N ALA A 59 -3.98 -12.81 -0.69
CA ALA A 59 -3.06 -13.36 -1.69
C ALA A 59 -3.77 -14.47 -2.48
N LEU A 60 -4.41 -15.42 -1.79
CA LEU A 60 -5.17 -16.49 -2.43
C LEU A 60 -6.35 -15.97 -3.26
N GLN A 61 -7.05 -14.94 -2.79
CA GLN A 61 -8.13 -14.29 -3.54
C GLN A 61 -7.61 -13.58 -4.80
N ALA A 62 -6.35 -13.11 -4.83
CA ALA A 62 -5.74 -12.58 -6.04
C ALA A 62 -5.53 -13.68 -7.08
N VAL A 63 -5.02 -14.85 -6.68
CA VAL A 63 -4.86 -16.03 -7.56
C VAL A 63 -6.23 -16.50 -8.08
N LYS A 64 -7.20 -16.66 -7.18
CA LYS A 64 -8.56 -17.11 -7.53
C LYS A 64 -9.24 -16.20 -8.55
N ARG A 65 -9.04 -14.89 -8.47
CA ARG A 65 -9.63 -13.93 -9.42
C ARG A 65 -9.14 -14.12 -10.85
N VAL A 66 -7.91 -14.62 -11.03
CA VAL A 66 -7.28 -14.78 -12.35
C VAL A 66 -7.50 -16.17 -12.94
N TYR A 67 -7.44 -17.20 -12.11
CA TYR A 67 -7.48 -18.60 -12.60
C TYR A 67 -8.74 -19.36 -12.14
N GLY A 68 -9.65 -18.73 -11.40
CA GLY A 68 -10.80 -19.40 -10.80
C GLY A 68 -10.41 -20.31 -9.63
N GLY A 69 -11.16 -21.40 -9.42
CA GLY A 69 -10.91 -22.35 -8.32
C GLY A 69 -11.65 -22.00 -7.02
N SER A 70 -11.25 -22.62 -5.91
CA SER A 70 -11.92 -22.49 -4.61
C SER A 70 -10.93 -22.25 -3.48
N ILE A 71 -11.36 -21.52 -2.45
CA ILE A 71 -10.59 -21.28 -1.22
C ILE A 71 -11.45 -21.82 -0.07
N LYS A 72 -10.87 -22.66 0.78
CA LYS A 72 -11.53 -23.24 1.96
C LYS A 72 -10.57 -23.22 3.15
N LEU A 73 -11.12 -23.14 4.37
CA LEU A 73 -10.34 -23.34 5.58
C LEU A 73 -9.75 -24.76 5.62
N ARG A 74 -8.55 -24.90 6.20
CA ARG A 74 -8.00 -26.19 6.59
C ARG A 74 -8.47 -26.53 7.99
N SER A 75 -9.09 -27.69 8.16
CA SER A 75 -9.51 -28.16 9.48
C SER A 75 -8.31 -28.24 10.43
N ASN A 76 -8.49 -27.77 11.66
CA ASN A 76 -7.50 -27.79 12.75
C ASN A 76 -6.18 -27.06 12.40
N ALA A 77 -6.21 -26.14 11.44
CA ALA A 77 -5.08 -25.27 11.13
C ALA A 77 -5.58 -23.85 10.91
N ASN A 78 -4.82 -22.86 11.39
CA ASN A 78 -5.08 -21.44 11.11
C ASN A 78 -4.64 -21.06 9.69
N ALA A 79 -5.12 -21.81 8.70
CA ALA A 79 -4.68 -21.77 7.31
C ALA A 79 -5.84 -21.89 6.33
N LEU A 80 -5.66 -21.26 5.17
CA LEU A 80 -6.54 -21.35 4.02
C LEU A 80 -5.88 -22.17 2.92
N ARG A 81 -6.67 -22.99 2.25
CA ARG A 81 -6.25 -23.77 1.10
C ARG A 81 -7.00 -23.33 -0.15
N TYR A 82 -6.25 -22.83 -1.12
CA TYR A 82 -6.68 -22.65 -2.49
C TYR A 82 -6.56 -23.97 -3.27
N ARG A 83 -7.55 -24.27 -4.11
CA ARG A 83 -7.59 -25.46 -4.98
C ARG A 83 -8.06 -25.08 -6.38
N LEU A 84 -7.29 -25.50 -7.37
CA LEU A 84 -7.58 -25.34 -8.80
C LEU A 84 -7.64 -26.71 -9.47
N HIS A 85 -8.85 -27.18 -9.77
CA HIS A 85 -9.10 -28.51 -10.37
C HIS A 85 -9.62 -28.47 -11.80
N HIS A 86 -10.26 -27.38 -12.23
CA HIS A 86 -10.83 -27.32 -13.57
C HIS A 86 -9.72 -27.11 -14.60
N LYS A 87 -9.81 -27.84 -15.71
CA LYS A 87 -8.73 -27.98 -16.70
C LYS A 87 -8.30 -26.64 -17.29
N GLU A 88 -9.25 -25.79 -17.67
CA GLU A 88 -8.97 -24.50 -18.32
C GLU A 88 -8.11 -23.57 -17.46
N GLY A 89 -8.54 -23.28 -16.22
CA GLY A 89 -7.77 -22.43 -15.31
C GLY A 89 -6.41 -23.03 -14.95
N LEU A 90 -6.31 -24.36 -14.81
CA LEU A 90 -5.04 -25.02 -14.57
C LEU A 90 -4.06 -24.87 -15.74
N LEU A 91 -4.53 -25.02 -16.98
CA LEU A 91 -3.71 -24.83 -18.17
C LEU A 91 -3.26 -23.38 -18.31
N ASN A 92 -4.15 -22.42 -18.08
CA ASN A 92 -3.80 -21.00 -18.08
C ASN A 92 -2.73 -20.67 -17.03
N LEU A 93 -2.87 -21.22 -15.82
CA LEU A 93 -1.87 -21.06 -14.77
C LEU A 93 -0.53 -21.68 -15.16
N ILE A 94 -0.53 -22.90 -15.71
CA ILE A 94 0.69 -23.59 -16.14
C ILE A 94 1.39 -22.77 -17.23
N ASN A 95 0.66 -22.27 -18.23
CA ASN A 95 1.23 -21.44 -19.29
C ASN A 95 1.92 -20.18 -18.73
N ASP A 96 1.40 -19.60 -17.65
CA ASP A 96 1.95 -18.40 -17.05
C ASP A 96 3.16 -18.65 -16.12
N VAL A 97 3.27 -19.83 -15.50
CA VAL A 97 4.34 -20.14 -14.53
C VAL A 97 5.39 -21.13 -15.04
N ASN A 98 5.16 -21.80 -16.18
CA ASN A 98 6.14 -22.68 -16.80
C ASN A 98 7.36 -21.86 -17.26
N GLY A 99 8.57 -22.31 -16.92
CA GLY A 99 9.79 -21.51 -17.03
C GLY A 99 10.04 -20.56 -15.85
N GLN A 100 9.18 -20.54 -14.82
CA GLN A 100 9.38 -19.77 -13.59
C GLN A 100 9.46 -20.62 -12.31
N ILE A 101 8.96 -21.85 -12.34
CA ILE A 101 9.11 -22.81 -11.22
C ILE A 101 10.57 -23.20 -11.07
N ARG A 102 11.07 -23.25 -9.83
CA ARG A 102 12.49 -23.48 -9.49
C ARG A 102 12.69 -24.56 -8.45
N ASN A 103 11.70 -24.83 -7.60
CA ASN A 103 11.79 -25.88 -6.60
C ASN A 103 11.79 -27.26 -7.29
N SER A 104 12.79 -28.08 -7.00
CA SER A 104 12.96 -29.40 -7.64
C SER A 104 11.75 -30.33 -7.48
N ASN A 105 11.09 -30.30 -6.31
CA ASN A 105 9.88 -31.06 -6.08
C ASN A 105 8.69 -30.50 -6.87
N ARG A 106 8.51 -29.18 -6.90
CA ARG A 106 7.43 -28.56 -7.71
C ARG A 106 7.64 -28.80 -9.20
N MET A 107 8.89 -28.71 -9.66
CA MET A 107 9.28 -28.99 -11.05
C MET A 107 8.91 -30.41 -11.45
N THR A 108 9.25 -31.40 -10.62
CA THR A 108 8.89 -32.80 -10.86
C THR A 108 7.38 -33.01 -10.92
N GLN A 109 6.63 -32.34 -10.05
CA GLN A 109 5.17 -32.42 -10.05
C GLN A 109 4.55 -31.74 -11.28
N LEU A 110 5.07 -30.57 -11.67
CA LEU A 110 4.65 -29.85 -12.87
C LEU A 110 4.91 -30.69 -14.12
N ASN A 111 6.10 -31.30 -14.24
CA ASN A 111 6.48 -32.15 -15.35
C ASN A 111 5.44 -33.28 -15.59
N LYS A 112 4.97 -33.93 -14.53
CA LYS A 112 3.93 -34.97 -14.63
C LYS A 112 2.63 -34.45 -15.25
N ILE A 113 2.25 -33.21 -14.93
CA ILE A 113 1.06 -32.58 -15.51
C ILE A 113 1.32 -32.12 -16.95
N CYS A 114 2.51 -31.59 -17.25
CA CYS A 114 2.93 -31.22 -18.60
C CYS A 114 2.87 -32.42 -19.55
N LEU A 115 3.45 -33.56 -19.16
CA LEU A 115 3.39 -34.81 -19.93
C LEU A 115 1.94 -35.26 -20.19
N LYS A 116 1.07 -35.19 -19.17
CA LYS A 116 -0.35 -35.53 -19.34
C LYS A 116 -1.06 -34.67 -20.39
N TYR A 117 -0.74 -33.38 -20.46
CA TYR A 117 -1.39 -32.42 -21.34
C TYR A 117 -0.59 -32.11 -22.60
N ASN A 118 0.45 -32.88 -22.91
CA ASN A 118 1.35 -32.68 -24.05
C ASN A 118 1.95 -31.26 -24.11
N LEU A 119 2.33 -30.72 -22.96
CA LEU A 119 3.03 -29.44 -22.83
C LEU A 119 4.53 -29.69 -22.68
N ILE A 120 5.34 -28.84 -23.28
CA ILE A 120 6.80 -28.86 -23.08
C ILE A 120 7.11 -28.17 -21.75
N LEU A 121 7.81 -28.86 -20.86
CA LEU A 121 8.32 -28.26 -19.62
C LEU A 121 9.49 -27.32 -19.95
N ILE A 122 9.45 -26.09 -19.45
CA ILE A 122 10.48 -25.08 -19.67
C ILE A 122 11.29 -24.92 -18.38
N TRP A 123 12.60 -25.02 -18.48
CA TRP A 123 13.51 -24.78 -17.36
C TRP A 123 13.66 -23.29 -17.09
N PRO A 124 13.72 -22.87 -15.81
CA PRO A 124 13.87 -21.47 -15.47
C PRO A 124 15.25 -20.94 -15.81
N GLU A 125 15.30 -19.70 -16.30
CA GLU A 125 16.56 -18.96 -16.43
C GLU A 125 17.17 -18.63 -15.06
N LYS A 126 18.46 -18.27 -15.08
CA LYS A 126 19.17 -17.85 -13.86
C LYS A 126 18.44 -16.68 -13.20
N LEU A 127 18.23 -16.78 -11.89
CA LEU A 127 17.51 -15.77 -11.14
C LEU A 127 18.33 -14.49 -11.02
N THR A 128 17.67 -13.33 -11.17
CA THR A 128 18.26 -12.00 -11.01
C THR A 128 17.42 -11.18 -10.03
N LYS A 129 17.96 -10.05 -9.57
CA LYS A 129 17.23 -9.09 -8.71
C LYS A 129 16.01 -8.45 -9.40
N ASP A 130 15.90 -8.56 -10.72
CA ASP A 130 14.81 -8.02 -11.52
C ASP A 130 13.77 -9.09 -11.86
N ASN A 131 13.49 -10.00 -10.91
CA ASN A 131 12.50 -11.05 -11.05
C ASN A 131 11.59 -11.13 -9.83
N GLY A 132 10.27 -11.05 -10.05
CA GLY A 132 9.24 -11.09 -9.00
C GLY A 132 9.09 -12.43 -8.30
N TRP A 133 9.76 -13.49 -8.75
CA TRP A 133 9.76 -14.79 -8.08
C TRP A 133 10.21 -14.69 -6.62
N LEU A 134 11.22 -13.86 -6.33
CA LEU A 134 11.75 -13.66 -4.98
C LEU A 134 10.71 -13.07 -4.02
N SER A 135 9.78 -12.22 -4.50
CA SER A 135 8.75 -11.67 -3.61
C SER A 135 7.65 -12.71 -3.30
N GLY A 136 7.33 -13.56 -4.27
CA GLY A 136 6.39 -14.66 -4.09
C GLY A 136 6.89 -15.75 -3.16
N PHE A 137 8.15 -16.15 -3.35
CA PHE A 137 8.78 -17.15 -2.49
C PHE A 137 8.99 -16.60 -1.07
N PHE A 138 9.26 -15.30 -0.93
CA PHE A 138 9.31 -14.65 0.38
C PHE A 138 7.92 -14.54 1.05
N ASP A 139 6.84 -14.35 0.29
CA ASP A 139 5.48 -14.40 0.84
C ASP A 139 5.11 -15.78 1.41
N ALA A 140 5.70 -16.86 0.87
CA ALA A 140 5.50 -18.23 1.36
C ALA A 140 6.37 -18.56 2.58
N CYS A 141 7.69 -18.27 2.49
CA CYS A 141 8.68 -18.80 3.43
C CYS A 141 9.40 -17.72 4.25
N GLY A 142 9.10 -16.45 4.00
CA GLY A 142 9.76 -15.31 4.65
C GLY A 142 9.19 -14.99 6.03
N ASN A 143 10.01 -14.32 6.82
CA ASN A 143 9.66 -13.79 8.12
C ASN A 143 10.29 -12.40 8.31
N ILE A 144 9.57 -11.54 9.02
CA ILE A 144 10.03 -10.20 9.39
C ILE A 144 9.71 -10.02 10.86
N GLN A 145 10.72 -9.86 11.69
CA GLN A 145 10.58 -9.78 13.14
C GLN A 145 11.50 -8.74 13.78
N LEU A 146 11.14 -8.32 15.00
CA LEU A 146 12.02 -7.57 15.88
C LEU A 146 12.53 -8.57 16.93
N SER A 147 13.84 -8.73 17.02
CA SER A 147 14.53 -9.64 17.95
C SER A 147 15.40 -8.84 18.90
N PRO A 148 15.50 -9.20 20.19
CA PRO A 148 16.41 -8.50 21.10
C PRO A 148 17.87 -8.71 20.69
N SER A 149 18.68 -7.66 20.69
CA SER A 149 20.12 -7.76 20.36
C SER A 149 20.91 -8.32 21.54
N SER A 150 21.69 -9.39 21.31
CA SER A 150 22.61 -9.97 22.30
C SER A 150 23.88 -9.14 22.53
N ASP A 151 24.27 -8.29 21.57
CA ASP A 151 25.60 -7.67 21.51
C ASP A 151 25.79 -6.48 22.48
N GLY A 152 24.78 -6.17 23.32
CA GLY A 152 24.84 -5.09 24.32
C GLY A 152 25.14 -5.54 25.75
N LEU A 153 25.19 -6.84 26.04
CA LEU A 153 25.38 -7.36 27.41
C LEU A 153 26.84 -7.48 27.86
N SER A 154 27.82 -7.26 26.98
CA SER A 154 29.25 -7.38 27.31
C SER A 154 29.88 -6.13 27.94
N ASN A 155 29.27 -4.95 27.79
CA ASN A 155 29.85 -3.67 28.27
C ASN A 155 29.02 -2.94 29.33
N SER A 156 28.08 -3.63 30.00
CA SER A 156 27.41 -3.08 31.19
C SER A 156 28.18 -3.55 32.44
N PRO A 157 28.50 -2.67 33.42
CA PRO A 157 29.18 -3.09 34.63
C PRO A 157 28.32 -4.13 35.35
N VAL A 158 28.95 -5.26 35.67
CA VAL A 158 28.49 -6.38 36.48
C VAL A 158 27.23 -6.06 37.32
N LEU A 159 26.05 -6.38 36.78
CA LEU A 159 24.86 -6.57 37.59
C LEU A 159 24.88 -8.02 38.08
N ASN A 160 25.11 -8.16 39.39
CA ASN A 160 25.22 -9.43 40.10
C ASN A 160 24.05 -10.38 39.76
N LYS A 161 24.39 -11.66 39.56
CA LYS A 161 23.53 -12.79 39.16
C LYS A 161 22.31 -13.10 40.07
N LYS A 162 21.92 -12.22 41.01
CA LYS A 162 20.81 -12.43 41.96
C LYS A 162 19.61 -11.48 41.81
N GLN A 163 19.63 -10.52 40.87
CA GLN A 163 18.43 -9.71 40.53
C GLN A 163 17.88 -10.12 39.16
N LYS A 164 17.14 -11.24 39.12
CA LYS A 164 16.37 -11.66 37.94
C LYS A 164 14.88 -11.43 38.23
N GLY A 165 14.25 -10.47 37.56
CA GLY A 165 12.80 -10.31 37.64
C GLY A 165 12.19 -9.16 36.84
N ALA A 166 12.83 -7.98 36.80
CA ALA A 166 12.24 -6.80 36.14
C ALA A 166 13.23 -6.06 35.22
N ASP A 167 14.48 -5.87 35.66
CA ASP A 167 15.48 -5.06 34.93
C ASP A 167 15.99 -5.76 33.65
N PHE A 168 15.96 -7.09 33.61
CA PHE A 168 16.32 -7.86 32.41
C PHE A 168 15.28 -7.72 31.30
N ALA A 169 14.00 -7.70 31.64
CA ALA A 169 12.93 -7.48 30.67
C ALA A 169 12.98 -6.06 30.08
N THR A 170 13.29 -5.06 30.91
CA THR A 170 13.42 -3.66 30.47
C THR A 170 14.70 -3.40 29.66
N ALA A 171 15.80 -4.07 29.95
CA ALA A 171 17.03 -3.97 29.14
C ALA A 171 16.89 -4.66 27.76
N VAL A 172 16.15 -5.78 27.70
CA VAL A 172 15.83 -6.53 26.47
C VAL A 172 14.83 -5.77 25.58
N GLU A 173 13.89 -5.03 26.16
CA GLU A 173 12.99 -4.11 25.44
C GLU A 173 13.72 -2.94 24.76
N ASN A 174 14.88 -2.54 25.29
CA ASN A 174 15.58 -1.32 24.89
C ASN A 174 16.52 -1.47 23.69
N ARG A 175 16.76 -2.66 23.13
CA ARG A 175 17.57 -2.81 21.88
C ARG A 175 17.05 -3.93 20.98
N SER A 176 15.81 -3.79 20.53
CA SER A 176 15.23 -4.73 19.55
C SER A 176 15.75 -4.43 18.13
N GLN A 177 16.43 -5.39 17.51
CA GLN A 177 16.93 -5.35 16.14
C GLN A 177 15.92 -5.91 15.14
N LEU A 178 15.75 -5.23 14.00
CA LEU A 178 14.99 -5.76 12.87
C LEU A 178 15.75 -6.91 12.19
N VAL A 179 15.07 -8.04 12.01
CA VAL A 179 15.57 -9.23 11.31
C VAL A 179 14.58 -9.61 10.22
N ILE A 180 15.08 -9.75 9.00
CA ILE A 180 14.38 -10.30 7.86
C ILE A 180 15.03 -11.64 7.58
N SER A 181 14.24 -12.72 7.56
CA SER A 181 14.76 -14.05 7.28
C SER A 181 13.84 -14.85 6.38
N LEU A 182 14.36 -15.92 5.79
CA LEU A 182 13.64 -16.88 4.99
C LEU A 182 14.18 -18.28 5.29
N VAL A 183 13.30 -19.22 5.58
CA VAL A 183 13.67 -20.59 5.93
C VAL A 183 13.10 -21.57 4.92
N HIS A 184 13.94 -22.43 4.34
CA HIS A 184 13.50 -23.47 3.42
C HIS A 184 14.45 -24.68 3.40
N LYS A 185 13.95 -25.85 2.96
CA LYS A 185 14.73 -27.11 2.90
C LYS A 185 15.71 -27.15 1.72
N GLU A 186 15.39 -26.47 0.63
CA GLU A 186 16.20 -26.49 -0.58
C GLU A 186 17.21 -25.34 -0.57
N TYR A 187 18.48 -25.68 -0.35
CA TYR A 187 19.59 -24.73 -0.24
C TYR A 187 19.70 -23.80 -1.46
N ASN A 188 19.56 -24.34 -2.67
CA ASN A 188 19.68 -23.59 -3.93
C ASN A 188 18.67 -22.42 -4.04
N LEU A 189 17.51 -22.54 -3.42
CA LEU A 189 16.53 -21.45 -3.39
C LEU A 189 16.92 -20.39 -2.34
N VAL A 190 17.42 -20.83 -1.19
CA VAL A 190 17.84 -19.96 -0.07
C VAL A 190 19.11 -19.17 -0.42
N ILE A 191 20.12 -19.82 -1.02
CA ILE A 191 21.38 -19.19 -1.43
C ILE A 191 21.16 -18.06 -2.42
N SER A 192 20.12 -18.15 -3.26
CA SER A 192 19.79 -17.09 -4.22
C SER A 192 19.52 -15.74 -3.54
N TYR A 193 18.99 -15.72 -2.31
CA TYR A 193 18.83 -14.47 -1.55
C TYR A 193 20.17 -13.92 -1.06
N LYS A 194 21.09 -14.77 -0.62
CA LYS A 194 22.44 -14.34 -0.25
C LYS A 194 23.20 -13.78 -1.45
N ASP A 195 23.11 -14.43 -2.60
CA ASP A 195 23.82 -14.00 -3.81
C ASP A 195 23.28 -12.67 -4.34
N LEU A 196 21.97 -12.41 -4.20
CA LEU A 196 21.32 -11.21 -4.74
C LEU A 196 21.22 -10.05 -3.74
N PHE A 197 21.07 -10.34 -2.45
CA PHE A 197 20.84 -9.34 -1.41
C PHE A 197 21.91 -9.33 -0.31
N GLY A 198 22.90 -10.22 -0.34
CA GLY A 198 23.89 -10.37 0.72
C GLY A 198 23.32 -11.04 1.98
N GLY A 199 23.97 -10.84 3.14
CA GLY A 199 23.56 -11.45 4.40
C GLY A 199 24.15 -12.83 4.64
N ASN A 200 23.56 -13.54 5.60
CA ASN A 200 24.11 -14.78 6.14
C ASN A 200 23.17 -15.96 5.90
N ILE A 201 23.75 -17.15 5.77
CA ILE A 201 23.01 -18.40 5.72
C ILE A 201 23.43 -19.25 6.91
N ASN A 202 22.44 -19.68 7.67
CA ASN A 202 22.59 -20.57 8.80
C ASN A 202 21.87 -21.88 8.52
N ILE A 203 22.37 -22.97 9.10
CA ILE A 203 21.67 -24.26 9.12
C ILE A 203 20.78 -24.26 10.36
N VAL A 204 19.48 -24.46 10.16
CA VAL A 204 18.47 -24.56 11.22
C VAL A 204 18.08 -26.02 11.45
N SER A 205 17.36 -26.28 12.55
CA SER A 205 16.93 -27.64 12.92
C SER A 205 16.17 -28.31 11.77
N ASN A 206 16.25 -29.64 11.71
CA ASN A 206 15.64 -30.48 10.67
C ASN A 206 16.22 -30.30 9.25
N GLY A 207 17.49 -29.89 9.15
CA GLY A 207 18.20 -29.80 7.86
C GLY A 207 17.69 -28.69 6.95
N GLN A 208 17.11 -27.64 7.54
CA GLN A 208 16.66 -26.44 6.82
C GLN A 208 17.78 -25.41 6.75
N TYR A 209 17.67 -24.50 5.80
CA TYR A 209 18.57 -23.38 5.64
C TYR A 209 17.80 -22.09 5.87
N GLU A 210 18.36 -21.20 6.70
CA GLU A 210 17.84 -19.86 6.95
C GLU A 210 18.76 -18.85 6.30
N TRP A 211 18.25 -18.08 5.34
CA TRP A 211 18.85 -16.81 4.97
C TRP A 211 18.37 -15.72 5.92
N SER A 212 19.26 -14.85 6.38
CA SER A 212 18.88 -13.70 7.22
C SER A 212 19.74 -12.47 6.97
N ILE A 213 19.10 -11.32 7.07
CA ILE A 213 19.70 -9.99 7.13
C ILE A 213 19.13 -9.24 8.33
N SER A 214 19.98 -8.47 8.98
CA SER A 214 19.71 -7.96 10.31
C SER A 214 20.17 -6.51 10.43
N TYR A 215 19.39 -5.65 11.09
CA TYR A 215 19.64 -4.20 11.07
C TYR A 215 21.03 -3.78 11.57
N LEU A 216 21.55 -4.40 12.63
CA LEU A 216 22.87 -4.05 13.18
C LEU A 216 24.04 -4.46 12.26
N LYS A 217 23.88 -5.48 11.41
CA LYS A 217 24.98 -6.03 10.60
C LYS A 217 24.82 -5.76 9.09
N ASP A 218 23.58 -5.71 8.63
CA ASP A 218 23.21 -5.81 7.21
C ASP A 218 22.25 -4.67 6.81
N ARG A 219 22.49 -3.48 7.34
CA ARG A 219 21.64 -2.30 7.12
C ARG A 219 21.40 -2.02 5.63
N ASP A 220 22.47 -1.98 4.83
CA ASP A 220 22.38 -1.65 3.41
C ASP A 220 21.71 -2.78 2.62
N GLN A 221 21.90 -4.03 3.03
CA GLN A 221 21.20 -5.19 2.46
C GLN A 221 19.69 -5.09 2.72
N ILE A 222 19.27 -4.64 3.90
CA ILE A 222 17.86 -4.37 4.20
C ILE A 222 17.33 -3.27 3.28
N LEU A 223 18.06 -2.17 3.08
CA LEU A 223 17.66 -1.11 2.16
C LEU A 223 17.55 -1.59 0.71
N ASN A 224 18.49 -2.41 0.25
CA ASN A 224 18.44 -3.03 -1.08
C ASN A 224 17.21 -3.95 -1.23
N PHE A 225 16.90 -4.73 -0.21
CA PHE A 225 15.70 -5.55 -0.19
C PHE A 225 14.41 -4.70 -0.16
N LEU A 226 14.42 -3.55 0.53
CA LEU A 226 13.33 -2.57 0.49
C LEU A 226 13.07 -2.04 -0.93
N GLU A 227 14.12 -1.65 -1.64
CA GLU A 227 14.01 -1.19 -3.03
C GLU A 227 13.48 -2.30 -3.96
N PHE A 228 13.93 -3.54 -3.76
CA PHE A 228 13.41 -4.70 -4.49
C PHE A 228 11.90 -4.87 -4.28
N VAL A 229 11.41 -4.89 -3.03
CA VAL A 229 9.99 -5.09 -2.75
C VAL A 229 9.12 -3.90 -3.17
N LYS A 230 9.68 -2.68 -3.28
CA LYS A 230 8.97 -1.55 -3.90
C LYS A 230 8.62 -1.84 -5.36
N LYS A 231 9.54 -2.47 -6.09
CA LYS A 231 9.33 -2.88 -7.50
C LYS A 231 8.48 -4.15 -7.61
N TYR A 232 8.76 -5.14 -6.76
CA TYR A 232 8.08 -6.45 -6.72
C TYR A 232 7.33 -6.63 -5.41
N THR A 233 6.12 -6.06 -5.36
CA THR A 233 5.34 -5.95 -4.12
C THR A 233 4.94 -7.32 -3.52
N LEU A 234 5.19 -7.49 -2.21
CA LEU A 234 4.64 -8.58 -1.39
C LEU A 234 3.11 -8.50 -1.32
N ARG A 235 2.44 -9.65 -1.23
CA ARG A 235 0.98 -9.79 -1.22
C ARG A 235 0.44 -10.54 -0.01
N SER A 236 1.32 -11.10 0.83
CA SER A 236 0.97 -11.66 2.14
C SER A 236 0.82 -10.57 3.22
N HIS A 237 0.53 -11.00 4.44
CA HIS A 237 0.50 -10.18 5.65
C HIS A 237 1.86 -9.56 5.97
N LEU A 238 2.97 -10.13 5.46
CA LEU A 238 4.33 -9.59 5.61
C LEU A 238 4.46 -8.19 4.99
N GLN A 239 3.68 -7.90 3.94
CA GLN A 239 3.63 -6.58 3.30
C GLN A 239 3.39 -5.46 4.32
N LYS A 240 2.52 -5.69 5.31
CA LYS A 240 2.22 -4.70 6.37
C LYS A 240 3.42 -4.41 7.25
N ARG A 241 4.19 -5.44 7.62
CA ARG A 241 5.43 -5.28 8.41
C ARG A 241 6.49 -4.57 7.58
N PHE A 242 6.58 -4.89 6.30
CA PHE A 242 7.50 -4.25 5.37
C PHE A 242 7.28 -2.73 5.28
N PHE A 243 6.02 -2.29 5.21
CA PHE A 243 5.68 -0.85 5.23
C PHE A 243 6.03 -0.14 6.54
N LEU A 244 6.29 -0.86 7.63
CA LEU A 244 6.70 -0.30 8.91
C LEU A 244 8.22 -0.16 9.03
N ILE A 245 9.01 -0.82 8.17
CA ILE A 245 10.47 -0.77 8.23
C ILE A 245 11.02 0.66 8.07
N PRO A 246 10.53 1.53 7.16
CA PRO A 246 11.00 2.92 7.12
C PRO A 246 10.75 3.68 8.43
N LYS A 247 9.64 3.39 9.12
CA LYS A 247 9.34 3.98 10.44
C LYS A 247 10.25 3.43 11.53
N PHE A 248 10.66 2.17 11.43
CA PHE A 248 11.71 1.61 12.28
C PHE A 248 12.99 2.44 12.14
N PHE A 249 13.50 2.62 10.91
CA PHE A 249 14.69 3.43 10.66
C PHE A 249 14.58 4.85 11.22
N GLU A 250 13.44 5.52 11.04
CA GLU A 250 13.20 6.86 11.62
C GLU A 250 13.30 6.87 13.15
N LEU A 251 12.60 5.94 13.83
CA LEU A 251 12.59 5.88 15.29
C LEU A 251 13.96 5.52 15.87
N VAL A 252 14.70 4.67 15.17
CA VAL A 252 15.99 4.14 15.62
C VAL A 252 17.13 5.09 15.33
N GLU A 253 17.27 5.53 14.07
CA GLU A 253 18.46 6.29 13.62
C GLU A 253 18.36 7.78 13.90
N GLN A 254 17.14 8.35 13.89
CA GLN A 254 16.96 9.80 13.96
C GLN A 254 16.54 10.28 15.35
N LEU A 255 15.86 9.42 16.11
CA LEU A 255 15.22 9.79 17.38
C LEU A 255 15.78 9.03 18.58
N ASP A 256 16.73 8.11 18.35
CA ASP A 256 17.31 7.22 19.37
C ASP A 256 16.24 6.70 20.34
N ALA A 257 15.11 6.23 19.80
CA ALA A 257 13.91 6.02 20.59
C ALA A 257 14.08 4.97 21.71
N TYR A 258 15.08 4.11 21.57
CA TYR A 258 15.58 3.16 22.57
C TYR A 258 16.16 3.79 23.84
N GLN A 259 16.78 4.96 23.70
CA GLN A 259 17.46 5.68 24.78
C GLN A 259 16.59 6.82 25.34
N ALA A 260 15.42 7.05 24.75
CA ALA A 260 14.52 8.12 25.14
C ALA A 260 14.03 7.91 26.60
N PRO A 261 13.91 8.99 27.40
CA PRO A 261 13.42 8.89 28.79
C PRO A 261 12.07 8.18 28.88
N LYS A 262 11.90 7.34 29.91
CA LYS A 262 10.62 6.68 30.21
C LYS A 262 9.52 7.75 30.32
N ASN A 263 8.38 7.52 29.66
CA ASN A 263 7.23 8.43 29.52
C ASN A 263 7.35 9.60 28.53
N SER A 264 8.50 9.78 27.86
CA SER A 264 8.62 10.75 26.76
C SER A 264 7.69 10.40 25.58
N MET A 265 7.33 11.39 24.75
CA MET A 265 6.55 11.13 23.52
C MET A 265 7.27 10.16 22.56
N ILE A 266 8.61 10.19 22.55
CA ILE A 266 9.44 9.30 21.72
C ILE A 266 9.36 7.86 22.24
N SER A 267 9.52 7.65 23.56
CA SER A 267 9.35 6.34 24.19
C SER A 267 7.93 5.77 23.96
N LYS A 268 6.89 6.60 24.07
CA LYS A 268 5.51 6.20 23.74
C LYS A 268 5.36 5.82 22.25
N SER A 269 6.03 6.55 21.36
CA SER A 269 6.01 6.26 19.92
C SER A 269 6.68 4.93 19.59
N TRP A 270 7.77 4.58 20.27
CA TRP A 270 8.42 3.27 20.18
C TRP A 270 7.50 2.13 20.63
N VAL A 271 6.81 2.30 21.76
CA VAL A 271 5.84 1.31 22.27
C VAL A 271 4.68 1.11 21.28
N ILE A 272 4.12 2.19 20.73
CA ILE A 272 3.05 2.13 19.71
C ILE A 272 3.54 1.39 18.46
N PHE A 273 4.77 1.69 18.01
CA PHE A 273 5.39 1.02 16.88
C PHE A 273 5.55 -0.49 17.14
N ASN A 274 6.13 -0.89 18.27
CA ASN A 274 6.31 -2.30 18.63
C ASN A 274 4.97 -3.04 18.70
N ASN A 275 3.96 -2.44 19.34
CA ASN A 275 2.62 -3.00 19.40
C ASN A 275 2.02 -3.20 18.00
N LYS A 276 2.24 -2.25 17.07
CA LYS A 276 1.78 -2.35 15.69
C LYS A 276 2.55 -3.40 14.89
N PHE A 277 3.84 -3.53 15.12
CA PHE A 277 4.73 -4.47 14.43
C PHE A 277 4.48 -5.92 14.87
N GLN A 278 4.29 -6.13 16.17
CA GLN A 278 4.06 -7.43 16.80
C GLN A 278 2.60 -7.89 16.73
N ARG A 279 1.64 -6.99 16.43
CA ARG A 279 0.21 -7.30 16.40
C ARG A 279 -0.08 -8.53 15.53
N ARG A 280 -0.21 -9.69 16.17
CA ARG A 280 -0.86 -10.87 15.59
C ARG A 280 -2.34 -10.54 15.53
N ILE A 281 -2.91 -10.53 14.33
CA ILE A 281 -4.36 -10.37 14.17
C ILE A 281 -4.99 -11.58 14.87
N HIS A 282 -5.49 -11.38 16.09
CA HIS A 282 -6.23 -12.41 16.80
C HIS A 282 -7.54 -12.63 16.05
N THR A 283 -7.75 -13.85 15.57
CA THR A 283 -9.08 -14.35 15.22
C THR A 283 -9.67 -14.91 16.51
N ASN A 284 -10.75 -14.29 17.00
CA ASN A 284 -11.48 -14.75 18.18
C ASN A 284 -11.89 -16.21 18.02
N SER A 285 -11.45 -17.05 18.96
CA SER A 285 -12.07 -18.32 19.29
C SER A 285 -11.85 -18.60 20.78
N GLY A 286 -12.89 -18.37 21.60
CA GLY A 286 -12.96 -18.76 23.02
C GLY A 286 -12.95 -17.60 24.02
N PRO A 287 -13.80 -17.63 25.07
CA PRO A 287 -14.15 -16.46 25.89
C PRO A 287 -13.12 -16.26 27.00
N PHE A 288 -12.58 -15.05 27.16
CA PHE A 288 -11.92 -14.67 28.41
C PHE A 288 -12.04 -13.18 28.70
N ASN A 289 -12.75 -12.93 29.80
CA ASN A 289 -12.80 -11.79 30.71
C ASN A 289 -11.96 -10.56 30.35
N GLN A 290 -12.67 -9.45 30.07
CA GLN A 290 -12.16 -8.11 30.26
C GLN A 290 -12.65 -7.59 31.61
N ASP A 291 -11.81 -7.74 32.64
CA ASP A 291 -11.78 -6.80 33.75
C ASP A 291 -10.42 -6.11 33.74
N ASN A 292 -10.46 -4.81 34.05
CA ASN A 292 -9.34 -3.89 34.25
C ASN A 292 -8.73 -3.25 32.98
N ALA A 293 -9.37 -2.17 32.51
CA ALA A 293 -8.76 -0.83 32.46
C ALA A 293 -9.66 0.18 31.71
N LEU A 294 -10.84 0.50 32.28
CA LEU A 294 -11.60 1.70 31.92
C LEU A 294 -12.09 2.37 33.20
N ILE A 295 -11.18 3.06 33.88
CA ILE A 295 -11.54 4.02 34.92
C ILE A 295 -11.85 5.36 34.23
N LYS A 296 -13.09 5.80 34.46
CA LYS A 296 -13.61 7.18 34.43
C LYS A 296 -13.60 7.92 33.10
N LEU A 297 -14.78 7.93 32.47
CA LEU A 297 -15.45 9.17 32.05
C LEU A 297 -16.96 8.91 31.91
N SER A 298 -17.60 8.71 33.06
CA SER A 298 -19.06 8.77 33.23
C SER A 298 -19.39 10.01 34.04
N SER A 299 -19.88 11.07 33.38
CA SER A 299 -20.79 12.04 33.98
C SER A 299 -21.18 13.07 32.93
N LEU A 300 -22.32 12.87 32.27
CA LEU A 300 -23.35 13.89 32.08
C LEU A 300 -24.49 13.34 31.20
N GLY A 301 -25.68 13.25 31.80
CA GLY A 301 -26.93 13.65 31.14
C GLY A 301 -27.68 12.60 30.34
N ARG A 302 -28.72 12.06 30.96
CA ARG A 302 -29.88 11.36 30.38
C ARG A 302 -30.57 12.17 29.27
N GLU A 303 -31.20 11.52 28.30
CA GLU A 303 -32.65 11.23 28.30
C GLU A 303 -33.09 10.45 27.05
N GLU A 304 -34.21 9.74 27.23
CA GLU A 304 -34.75 8.64 26.46
C GLU A 304 -35.43 9.03 25.14
N GLY A 305 -35.67 8.02 24.30
CA GLY A 305 -36.54 8.14 23.12
C GLY A 305 -36.49 6.87 22.27
N GLU A 306 -37.31 5.89 22.65
CA GLU A 306 -37.58 4.68 21.87
C GLU A 306 -38.18 5.01 20.49
N ALA A 307 -37.64 4.36 19.44
CA ALA A 307 -38.42 3.99 18.26
C ALA A 307 -37.74 2.79 17.61
N SER A 308 -38.36 1.62 17.79
CA SER A 308 -37.96 0.36 17.18
C SER A 308 -38.10 0.43 15.66
N SER A 309 -37.05 0.01 14.95
CA SER A 309 -37.19 -0.51 13.60
C SER A 309 -36.30 -1.74 13.47
N ASN A 310 -36.95 -2.87 13.25
CA ASN A 310 -36.36 -4.19 13.12
C ASN A 310 -35.26 -4.19 12.03
N LEU A 311 -34.01 -4.36 12.45
CA LEU A 311 -32.90 -4.73 11.58
C LEU A 311 -32.28 -6.01 12.15
N SER A 312 -32.34 -7.08 11.36
CA SER A 312 -31.60 -8.30 11.61
C SER A 312 -30.11 -7.99 11.79
N PRO A 313 -29.41 -8.57 12.78
CA PRO A 313 -28.02 -8.25 13.05
C PRO A 313 -27.15 -8.65 11.85
N LEU A 314 -26.44 -7.69 11.28
CA LEU A 314 -25.39 -7.94 10.29
C LEU A 314 -24.23 -8.66 11.00
N SER A 315 -24.06 -9.95 10.70
CA SER A 315 -23.07 -10.86 11.28
C SER A 315 -21.64 -10.64 10.75
N SER A 316 -21.16 -9.40 10.77
CA SER A 316 -19.78 -9.08 10.38
C SER A 316 -19.01 -8.40 11.52
N GLU A 317 -18.50 -9.20 12.44
CA GLU A 317 -17.56 -8.78 13.50
C GLU A 317 -16.09 -8.69 13.02
N LYS A 318 -15.85 -8.65 11.69
CA LYS A 318 -14.48 -8.60 11.13
C LYS A 318 -13.92 -7.18 11.21
N VAL A 319 -13.08 -6.91 12.22
CA VAL A 319 -12.29 -5.67 12.31
C VAL A 319 -11.35 -5.60 11.12
N THR A 320 -11.62 -4.70 10.17
CA THR A 320 -10.78 -4.46 8.99
C THR A 320 -9.93 -3.20 9.22
N VAL A 321 -8.71 -3.18 8.68
CA VAL A 321 -7.90 -1.95 8.68
C VAL A 321 -8.64 -0.93 7.81
N TRP A 322 -9.10 0.15 8.43
CA TRP A 322 -9.86 1.21 7.80
C TRP A 322 -9.10 1.74 6.56
N GLY A 323 -9.76 1.75 5.40
CA GLY A 323 -9.17 2.12 4.10
C GLY A 323 -8.58 0.99 3.24
N SER A 324 -8.50 -0.27 3.73
CA SER A 324 -7.91 -1.39 2.99
C SER A 324 -8.91 -2.32 2.28
N SER A 325 -10.20 -1.98 2.30
CA SER A 325 -11.30 -2.81 1.78
C SER A 325 -12.51 -2.01 1.29
N MET A 326 -12.35 -0.72 0.96
CA MET A 326 -13.42 -0.06 0.21
C MET A 326 -13.22 -0.37 -1.27
N GLY A 327 -14.08 -1.23 -1.81
CA GLY A 327 -14.21 -1.38 -3.26
C GLY A 327 -14.68 -0.06 -3.89
N SER A 328 -14.78 -0.04 -5.22
CA SER A 328 -15.34 1.12 -5.92
C SER A 328 -16.75 1.43 -5.38
N GLY A 329 -17.01 2.68 -5.01
CA GLY A 329 -18.33 3.15 -4.60
C GLY A 329 -19.28 3.36 -5.77
N VAL A 330 -18.80 3.17 -7.01
CA VAL A 330 -19.57 3.37 -8.24
C VAL A 330 -20.74 2.41 -8.30
N GLY A 331 -21.91 2.94 -8.64
CA GLY A 331 -23.13 2.13 -8.76
C GLY A 331 -23.74 1.73 -7.41
N SER A 332 -23.05 1.98 -6.28
CA SER A 332 -23.72 1.88 -4.98
C SER A 332 -24.78 2.98 -4.89
N GLY A 333 -25.98 2.62 -4.42
CA GLY A 333 -27.13 3.50 -4.39
C GLY A 333 -26.99 4.69 -3.41
N ARG A 334 -28.12 5.12 -2.86
CA ARG A 334 -28.13 6.11 -1.77
C ARG A 334 -27.57 5.45 -0.50
N LEU A 335 -26.66 6.14 0.18
CA LEU A 335 -26.10 5.68 1.46
C LEU A 335 -26.91 6.27 2.61
N THR A 336 -27.02 5.52 3.71
CA THR A 336 -27.62 6.01 4.95
C THR A 336 -26.69 7.03 5.63
N LYS A 337 -27.24 7.85 6.54
CA LYS A 337 -26.48 8.85 7.30
C LYS A 337 -25.34 8.21 8.11
N GLN A 338 -25.63 7.10 8.80
CA GLN A 338 -24.64 6.34 9.57
C GLN A 338 -23.49 5.86 8.68
N VAL A 339 -23.81 5.30 7.51
CA VAL A 339 -22.77 4.83 6.57
C VAL A 339 -21.91 5.99 6.07
N LEU A 340 -22.50 7.16 5.76
CA LEU A 340 -21.74 8.34 5.36
C LEU A 340 -20.77 8.81 6.44
N GLU A 341 -21.13 8.70 7.72
CA GLU A 341 -20.27 9.08 8.86
C GLU A 341 -19.08 8.12 9.05
N MET A 342 -19.19 6.88 8.57
CA MET A 342 -18.11 5.88 8.58
C MET A 342 -17.04 6.12 7.49
N TYR A 343 -17.33 6.94 6.48
CA TYR A 343 -16.32 7.33 5.49
C TYR A 343 -15.33 8.31 6.12
N LYS A 344 -14.07 7.90 6.19
CA LYS A 344 -12.92 8.77 6.47
C LYS A 344 -11.98 8.79 5.26
N LEU A 345 -10.87 9.52 5.31
CA LEU A 345 -9.82 9.47 4.30
C LEU A 345 -8.58 8.82 4.91
N SER A 346 -7.95 7.86 4.21
CA SER A 346 -6.64 7.34 4.63
C SER A 346 -5.58 8.41 4.44
N ASN A 347 -4.45 8.33 5.14
CA ASN A 347 -3.38 9.33 4.99
C ASN A 347 -2.94 9.50 3.52
N PHE A 348 -2.97 8.41 2.74
CA PHE A 348 -2.71 8.43 1.31
C PHE A 348 -3.79 9.18 0.53
N GLN A 349 -5.07 8.85 0.73
CA GLN A 349 -6.19 9.54 0.08
C GLN A 349 -6.29 11.01 0.50
N TYR A 350 -6.05 11.30 1.78
CA TYR A 350 -5.97 12.65 2.31
C TYR A 350 -4.88 13.46 1.59
N SER A 351 -3.68 12.89 1.41
CA SER A 351 -2.60 13.54 0.65
C SER A 351 -2.99 13.83 -0.80
N ILE A 352 -3.71 12.91 -1.45
CA ILE A 352 -4.26 13.13 -2.80
C ILE A 352 -5.22 14.32 -2.78
N VAL A 353 -6.22 14.30 -1.90
CA VAL A 353 -7.24 15.36 -1.81
C VAL A 353 -6.59 16.72 -1.53
N VAL A 354 -5.62 16.80 -0.61
CA VAL A 354 -4.86 18.03 -0.32
C VAL A 354 -4.19 18.56 -1.58
N GLY A 355 -3.43 17.71 -2.29
CA GLY A 355 -2.73 18.15 -3.49
C GLY A 355 -3.65 18.54 -4.66
N LEU A 356 -4.81 17.90 -4.78
CA LEU A 356 -5.84 18.28 -5.75
C LEU A 356 -6.47 19.63 -5.39
N VAL A 357 -6.79 19.88 -4.11
CA VAL A 357 -7.39 21.15 -3.66
C VAL A 357 -6.43 22.32 -3.82
N LEU A 358 -5.14 22.07 -3.59
CA LEU A 358 -4.05 23.03 -3.86
C LEU A 358 -3.81 23.29 -5.35
N SER A 359 -4.49 22.55 -6.24
CA SER A 359 -4.37 22.73 -7.68
C SER A 359 -5.75 22.73 -8.39
N ASP A 360 -5.93 21.86 -9.39
CA ASP A 360 -7.07 21.82 -10.31
C ASP A 360 -8.39 21.30 -9.67
N GLY A 361 -8.34 20.69 -8.49
CA GLY A 361 -9.49 20.17 -7.77
C GLY A 361 -10.16 21.22 -6.87
N TYR A 362 -11.45 21.06 -6.57
CA TYR A 362 -12.15 21.95 -5.64
C TYR A 362 -13.18 21.18 -4.80
N ILE A 363 -13.40 21.63 -3.57
CA ILE A 363 -14.43 21.09 -2.69
C ILE A 363 -15.64 22.01 -2.73
N ASN A 364 -16.76 21.47 -3.21
CA ASN A 364 -18.03 22.19 -3.28
C ASN A 364 -18.87 21.92 -2.03
N LEU A 365 -19.20 22.98 -1.29
CA LEU A 365 -20.22 22.98 -0.24
C LEU A 365 -21.43 23.79 -0.72
N ASP A 366 -22.40 23.08 -1.29
CA ASP A 366 -23.67 23.68 -1.72
C ASP A 366 -24.44 24.20 -0.49
N GLN A 367 -25.15 25.33 -0.62
CA GLN A 367 -25.90 25.96 0.47
C GLN A 367 -26.96 25.02 1.06
N LYS A 368 -27.53 24.13 0.23
CA LYS A 368 -28.52 23.12 0.66
C LYS A 368 -27.89 21.81 1.12
N ALA A 369 -26.58 21.62 0.91
CA ALA A 369 -25.90 20.37 1.21
C ALA A 369 -25.26 20.39 2.61
N LYS A 370 -25.59 19.39 3.42
CA LYS A 370 -24.99 19.22 4.76
C LYS A 370 -23.49 18.93 4.73
N ASN A 371 -23.02 18.24 3.69
CA ASN A 371 -21.64 17.79 3.56
C ASN A 371 -21.04 18.20 2.20
N PRO A 372 -19.76 18.57 2.16
CA PRO A 372 -19.11 18.93 0.91
C PRO A 372 -18.74 17.72 0.06
N ARG A 373 -18.49 17.96 -1.23
CA ARG A 373 -17.98 16.95 -2.18
C ARG A 373 -16.78 17.50 -2.94
N LEU A 374 -15.79 16.66 -3.18
CA LEU A 374 -14.65 16.99 -4.04
C LEU A 374 -15.06 16.84 -5.51
N CYS A 375 -14.66 17.81 -6.32
CA CYS A 375 -14.69 17.76 -7.77
C CYS A 375 -13.25 17.76 -8.29
N PHE A 376 -13.00 16.94 -9.29
CA PHE A 376 -11.78 17.02 -10.08
C PHE A 376 -12.12 16.95 -11.56
N LYS A 377 -11.59 17.90 -12.33
CA LYS A 377 -11.84 18.07 -13.76
C LYS A 377 -10.52 18.24 -14.50
N GLN A 378 -10.38 17.58 -15.64
CA GLN A 378 -9.24 17.72 -16.54
C GLN A 378 -9.68 17.69 -17.99
N SER A 379 -8.87 18.27 -18.87
CA SER A 379 -9.04 18.15 -20.32
C SER A 379 -8.81 16.70 -20.78
N LEU A 380 -9.38 16.35 -21.94
CA LEU A 380 -9.41 14.96 -22.41
C LEU A 380 -8.01 14.37 -22.69
N ASP A 381 -7.05 15.20 -23.12
CA ASP A 381 -5.64 14.83 -23.30
C ASP A 381 -4.96 14.38 -22.01
N LYS A 382 -5.48 14.81 -20.85
CA LYS A 382 -5.03 14.38 -19.51
C LYS A 382 -5.87 13.25 -18.93
N PHE A 383 -6.59 12.49 -19.76
CA PHE A 383 -7.40 11.36 -19.33
C PHE A 383 -6.64 10.36 -18.43
N PRO A 384 -5.41 9.91 -18.74
CA PRO A 384 -4.71 8.93 -17.89
C PRO A 384 -4.47 9.45 -16.48
N TYR A 385 -4.20 10.76 -16.32
CA TYR A 385 -4.04 11.40 -15.02
C TYR A 385 -5.38 11.42 -14.26
N LEU A 386 -6.45 11.88 -14.90
CA LEU A 386 -7.77 11.90 -14.28
C LEU A 386 -8.26 10.51 -13.90
N TRP A 387 -8.03 9.51 -14.75
CA TRP A 387 -8.41 8.13 -14.49
C TRP A 387 -7.63 7.53 -13.32
N ASN A 388 -6.33 7.81 -13.22
CA ASN A 388 -5.50 7.37 -12.09
C ASN A 388 -6.03 7.94 -10.75
N VAL A 389 -6.29 9.25 -10.71
CA VAL A 389 -6.88 9.92 -9.54
C VAL A 389 -8.26 9.33 -9.21
N PHE A 390 -9.10 9.11 -10.23
CA PHE A 390 -10.39 8.48 -10.06
C PHE A 390 -10.27 7.08 -9.46
N CYS A 391 -9.37 6.22 -9.94
CA CYS A 391 -9.19 4.88 -9.37
C CYS A 391 -8.85 4.93 -7.87
N MET A 392 -7.97 5.87 -7.46
CA MET A 392 -7.57 6.05 -6.06
C MET A 392 -8.70 6.58 -5.15
N LEU A 393 -9.63 7.36 -5.73
CA LEU A 393 -10.76 7.97 -5.03
C LEU A 393 -12.12 7.32 -5.34
N SER A 394 -12.14 6.26 -6.16
CA SER A 394 -13.36 5.56 -6.59
C SER A 394 -14.21 5.02 -5.44
N PRO A 395 -13.64 4.60 -4.28
CA PRO A 395 -14.44 4.30 -3.09
C PRO A 395 -15.42 5.41 -2.66
N PHE A 396 -15.01 6.66 -2.86
CA PHE A 396 -15.79 7.84 -2.47
C PHE A 396 -16.73 8.32 -3.56
N CYS A 397 -16.70 7.74 -4.75
CA CYS A 397 -17.47 8.20 -5.90
C CYS A 397 -18.77 7.40 -6.03
N LYS A 398 -19.84 8.06 -6.49
CA LYS A 398 -21.11 7.37 -6.82
C LYS A 398 -21.16 6.90 -8.27
N SER A 399 -20.51 7.64 -9.16
CA SER A 399 -20.53 7.43 -10.60
C SER A 399 -19.12 7.41 -11.16
N LEU A 400 -18.98 6.87 -12.38
CA LEU A 400 -17.79 7.03 -13.19
C LEU A 400 -17.57 8.51 -13.56
N PRO A 401 -16.37 8.89 -14.01
CA PRO A 401 -16.13 10.20 -14.61
C PRO A 401 -17.09 10.47 -15.78
N GLN A 402 -17.54 11.71 -15.88
CA GLN A 402 -18.51 12.18 -16.86
C GLN A 402 -17.84 13.11 -17.86
N LEU A 403 -18.21 12.94 -19.13
CA LEU A 403 -17.79 13.84 -20.20
C LEU A 403 -18.55 15.16 -20.10
N THR A 404 -17.83 16.26 -20.28
CA THR A 404 -18.41 17.60 -20.37
C THR A 404 -17.78 18.37 -21.52
N LEU A 405 -18.58 19.28 -22.07
CA LEU A 405 -18.21 20.15 -23.17
C LEU A 405 -18.00 21.56 -22.62
N GLY A 406 -16.86 22.17 -22.92
CA GLY A 406 -16.60 23.58 -22.66
C GLY A 406 -16.53 24.35 -23.96
N LYS A 407 -17.30 25.44 -24.08
CA LYS A 407 -17.18 26.39 -25.20
C LYS A 407 -16.31 27.56 -24.75
N ARG A 408 -15.16 27.75 -25.37
CA ARG A 408 -14.25 28.88 -25.11
C ARG A 408 -13.85 29.49 -26.45
N ASN A 409 -14.09 30.78 -26.65
CA ASN A 409 -13.76 31.52 -27.87
C ASN A 409 -14.07 30.74 -29.17
N HIS A 410 -15.33 30.32 -29.33
CA HIS A 410 -15.83 29.55 -30.50
C HIS A 410 -15.23 28.15 -30.71
N THR A 411 -14.33 27.69 -29.84
CA THR A 411 -13.76 26.34 -29.86
C THR A 411 -14.50 25.45 -28.85
N ILE A 412 -14.90 24.26 -29.30
CA ILE A 412 -15.47 23.21 -28.43
C ILE A 412 -14.31 22.39 -27.87
N THR A 413 -14.23 22.31 -26.54
CA THR A 413 -13.23 21.52 -25.83
C THR A 413 -13.91 20.43 -25.01
N PHE A 414 -13.31 19.25 -24.99
CA PHE A 414 -13.80 18.11 -24.21
C PHE A 414 -13.00 18.00 -22.91
N ALA A 415 -13.71 17.75 -21.83
CA ALA A 415 -13.14 17.51 -20.52
C ALA A 415 -13.85 16.35 -19.83
N LEU A 416 -13.15 15.70 -18.92
CA LEU A 416 -13.74 14.74 -18.00
C LEU A 416 -13.72 15.32 -16.60
N TYR A 417 -14.74 14.98 -15.81
CA TYR A 417 -14.75 15.30 -14.39
C TYR A 417 -15.40 14.18 -13.59
N PHE A 418 -15.12 14.13 -12.30
CA PHE A 418 -15.90 13.31 -11.38
C PHE A 418 -16.14 14.05 -10.07
N PHE A 419 -17.20 13.64 -9.37
CA PHE A 419 -17.48 14.07 -8.02
C PHE A 419 -17.37 12.89 -7.06
N THR A 420 -16.81 13.15 -5.89
CA THR A 420 -17.07 12.27 -4.75
C THR A 420 -18.52 12.44 -4.30
N ARG A 421 -18.98 11.54 -3.43
CA ARG A 421 -20.16 11.74 -2.60
C ARG A 421 -19.95 12.97 -1.71
N SER A 422 -21.06 13.53 -1.25
CA SER A 422 -21.06 14.53 -0.18
C SER A 422 -20.75 13.83 1.15
N LEU A 423 -19.54 14.01 1.66
CA LEU A 423 -18.99 13.23 2.77
C LEU A 423 -18.58 14.12 3.96
N PRO A 424 -18.89 13.73 5.20
CA PRO A 424 -18.48 14.48 6.39
C PRO A 424 -16.96 14.68 6.50
N CYS A 425 -16.16 13.68 6.12
CA CYS A 425 -14.70 13.75 6.18
C CYS A 425 -14.07 14.84 5.27
N LEU A 426 -14.80 15.31 4.26
CA LEU A 426 -14.36 16.42 3.41
C LEU A 426 -14.61 17.79 4.04
N LYS A 427 -15.40 17.86 5.12
CA LYS A 427 -15.71 19.11 5.83
C LYS A 427 -14.50 19.69 6.52
N GLU A 428 -13.71 18.85 7.19
CA GLU A 428 -12.45 19.26 7.84
C GLU A 428 -11.46 19.83 6.81
N ILE A 429 -11.36 19.21 5.62
CA ILE A 429 -10.51 19.72 4.53
C ILE A 429 -11.06 21.03 3.98
N HIS A 430 -12.37 21.13 3.76
CA HIS A 430 -12.98 22.38 3.30
C HIS A 430 -12.70 23.53 4.28
N GLN A 431 -12.83 23.29 5.59
CA GLN A 431 -12.56 24.31 6.61
C GLN A 431 -11.10 24.75 6.67
N LEU A 432 -10.16 23.89 6.29
CA LEU A 432 -8.74 24.25 6.21
C LEU A 432 -8.40 25.08 4.98
N PHE A 433 -8.98 24.76 3.83
CA PHE A 433 -8.56 25.32 2.54
C PHE A 433 -9.46 26.42 1.99
N TYR A 434 -10.56 26.76 2.66
CA TYR A 434 -11.49 27.79 2.20
C TYR A 434 -11.76 28.84 3.29
N SER A 435 -11.70 30.11 2.91
CA SER A 435 -12.07 31.24 3.78
C SER A 435 -13.60 31.31 4.02
N ALA A 436 -14.03 32.24 4.88
CA ALA A 436 -15.46 32.51 5.10
C ALA A 436 -16.16 32.94 3.80
N GLU A 437 -15.44 33.64 2.91
CA GLU A 437 -15.87 34.09 1.58
C GLU A 437 -15.77 32.99 0.52
N ARG A 438 -15.44 31.75 0.91
CA ARG A 438 -15.29 30.56 0.03
C ARG A 438 -14.17 30.68 -1.00
N GLN A 439 -13.16 31.50 -0.72
CA GLN A 439 -11.95 31.57 -1.54
C GLN A 439 -10.93 30.53 -1.05
N LYS A 440 -10.17 29.94 -1.99
CA LYS A 440 -9.13 28.98 -1.62
C LYS A 440 -7.97 29.71 -0.94
N ILE A 441 -7.49 29.16 0.17
CA ILE A 441 -6.34 29.66 0.93
C ILE A 441 -5.30 28.55 1.14
N ILE A 442 -4.08 28.93 1.50
CA ILE A 442 -3.04 27.96 1.91
C ILE A 442 -3.02 27.94 3.45
N PRO A 443 -3.41 26.84 4.12
CA PRO A 443 -3.57 26.83 5.57
C PRO A 443 -2.23 26.97 6.32
N GLU A 444 -2.28 27.45 7.56
CA GLU A 444 -1.07 27.60 8.40
C GLU A 444 -0.35 26.27 8.66
N ASN A 445 -1.09 25.16 8.75
CA ASN A 445 -0.53 23.83 8.96
C ASN A 445 -0.02 23.16 7.66
N ILE A 446 0.09 23.90 6.54
CA ILE A 446 0.53 23.38 5.24
C ILE A 446 1.87 22.63 5.32
N TYR A 447 2.77 23.07 6.22
CA TYR A 447 4.05 22.39 6.47
C TYR A 447 3.87 20.90 6.79
N HIS A 448 2.84 20.53 7.54
CA HIS A 448 2.61 19.13 7.95
C HIS A 448 1.87 18.32 6.88
N ILE A 449 0.94 18.94 6.15
CA ILE A 449 0.02 18.22 5.25
C ILE A 449 0.48 18.18 3.78
N LEU A 450 1.42 19.03 3.36
CA LEU A 450 2.03 18.97 2.03
C LEU A 450 3.04 17.81 1.97
N THR A 451 2.56 16.57 1.89
CA THR A 451 3.38 15.35 1.74
C THR A 451 3.98 15.22 0.32
N PRO A 452 4.94 14.32 0.07
CA PRO A 452 5.46 14.09 -1.28
C PRO A 452 4.37 13.76 -2.31
N MET A 453 3.35 12.99 -1.90
CA MET A 453 2.17 12.69 -2.74
C MET A 453 1.35 13.95 -3.03
N ALA A 454 1.10 14.79 -2.02
CA ALA A 454 0.37 16.05 -2.22
C ALA A 454 1.15 17.00 -3.14
N LEU A 455 2.46 17.15 -2.94
CA LEU A 455 3.34 17.94 -3.79
C LEU A 455 3.34 17.42 -5.24
N ALA A 456 3.37 16.11 -5.44
CA ALA A 456 3.28 15.52 -6.78
C ALA A 456 1.96 15.88 -7.48
N GLN A 457 0.83 15.83 -6.77
CA GLN A 457 -0.47 16.24 -7.31
C GLN A 457 -0.50 17.74 -7.65
N VAL A 458 0.06 18.61 -6.79
CA VAL A 458 0.20 20.05 -7.09
C VAL A 458 0.96 20.28 -8.39
N ILE A 459 2.08 19.57 -8.58
CA ILE A 459 2.89 19.73 -9.80
C ILE A 459 2.18 19.14 -11.02
N MET A 460 1.48 18.01 -10.88
CA MET A 460 0.72 17.44 -11.99
C MET A 460 -0.42 18.37 -12.43
N GLY A 461 -1.14 19.00 -11.51
CA GLY A 461 -2.13 20.04 -11.82
C GLY A 461 -1.48 21.30 -12.40
N ASP A 462 -0.79 22.06 -11.55
CA ASP A 462 -0.36 23.44 -11.80
C ASP A 462 1.12 23.63 -12.10
N GLY A 463 1.89 22.54 -12.20
CA GLY A 463 3.28 22.60 -12.63
C GLY A 463 3.43 22.93 -14.11
N GLN A 464 4.34 23.84 -14.43
CA GLN A 464 4.71 24.22 -15.79
C GLN A 464 6.22 24.03 -15.97
N LYS A 465 6.60 23.12 -16.88
CA LYS A 465 8.01 22.95 -17.25
C LYS A 465 8.59 24.29 -17.75
N LYS A 466 9.80 24.61 -17.29
CA LYS A 466 10.60 25.75 -17.75
C LYS A 466 11.96 25.26 -18.23
N ASP A 467 12.64 26.05 -19.07
CA ASP A 467 13.91 25.67 -19.67
C ASP A 467 14.96 25.23 -18.63
N ARG A 468 14.99 25.92 -17.48
CA ARG A 468 15.94 25.66 -16.38
C ARG A 468 15.24 25.46 -15.03
N GLY A 469 14.10 24.78 -14.99
CA GLY A 469 13.39 24.53 -13.73
C GLY A 469 11.93 24.16 -13.89
N LEU A 470 11.14 24.49 -12.88
CA LEU A 470 9.70 24.23 -12.84
C LEU A 470 8.98 25.47 -12.29
N GLY A 471 8.00 25.98 -13.01
CA GLY A 471 7.04 26.95 -12.49
C GLY A 471 5.85 26.27 -11.83
N LEU A 472 5.31 26.82 -10.76
CA LEU A 472 4.01 26.47 -10.20
C LEU A 472 3.07 27.67 -10.38
N CYS A 473 1.95 27.43 -11.06
CA CYS A 473 0.92 28.44 -11.27
C CYS A 473 0.09 28.60 -9.99
N THR A 474 0.49 29.53 -9.12
CA THR A 474 -0.23 29.86 -7.87
C THR A 474 -1.04 31.14 -7.99
N ASP A 475 -1.49 31.48 -9.20
CA ASP A 475 -2.10 32.76 -9.55
C ASP A 475 -3.40 33.06 -8.77
N SER A 476 -4.04 32.03 -8.20
CA SER A 476 -5.27 32.16 -7.42
C SER A 476 -5.05 32.43 -5.93
N TYR A 477 -3.81 32.43 -5.46
CA TYR A 477 -3.47 32.60 -4.05
C TYR A 477 -2.89 33.98 -3.76
N THR A 478 -3.09 34.46 -2.53
CA THR A 478 -2.52 35.73 -2.07
C THR A 478 -1.00 35.62 -1.93
N LEU A 479 -0.27 36.74 -1.94
CA LEU A 479 1.19 36.72 -1.72
C LEU A 479 1.58 36.02 -0.39
N PRO A 480 0.92 36.29 0.77
CA PRO A 480 1.21 35.56 2.01
C PRO A 480 1.04 34.04 1.87
N ASP A 481 0.00 33.58 1.17
CA ASP A 481 -0.22 32.17 0.91
C ASP A 481 0.91 31.57 0.07
N VAL A 482 1.31 32.25 -1.00
CA VAL A 482 2.39 31.79 -1.89
C VAL A 482 3.74 31.78 -1.16
N VAL A 483 4.01 32.77 -0.30
CA VAL A 483 5.19 32.79 0.57
C VAL A 483 5.17 31.62 1.54
N ARG A 484 4.02 31.34 2.18
CA ARG A 484 3.87 30.19 3.09
C ARG A 484 4.18 28.88 2.38
N LEU A 485 3.65 28.68 1.17
CA LEU A 485 3.94 27.49 0.37
C LEU A 485 5.41 27.42 -0.04
N MET A 486 6.02 28.53 -0.48
CA MET A 486 7.45 28.56 -0.82
C MET A 486 8.33 28.21 0.37
N ASN A 487 8.01 28.70 1.57
CA ASN A 487 8.74 28.38 2.79
C ASN A 487 8.70 26.88 3.09
N VAL A 488 7.57 26.20 2.88
CA VAL A 488 7.51 24.73 3.01
C VAL A 488 8.39 24.05 1.98
N LEU A 489 8.39 24.48 0.72
CA LEU A 489 9.24 23.89 -0.33
C LEU A 489 10.74 24.00 0.03
N ILE A 490 11.15 25.14 0.59
CA ILE A 490 12.53 25.37 1.02
C ILE A 490 12.85 24.53 2.27
N ILE A 491 12.09 24.68 3.35
CA ILE A 491 12.41 24.12 4.67
C ILE A 491 12.22 22.60 4.67
N ARG A 492 11.10 22.10 4.14
CA ARG A 492 10.75 20.67 4.21
C ARG A 492 11.45 19.84 3.14
N TYR A 493 11.62 20.41 1.95
CA TYR A 493 12.05 19.66 0.76
C TYR A 493 13.40 20.09 0.22
N ASN A 494 14.04 21.10 0.81
CA ASN A 494 15.30 21.67 0.32
C ASN A 494 15.22 22.04 -1.18
N LEU A 495 14.08 22.64 -1.56
CA LEU A 495 13.81 23.09 -2.92
C LEU A 495 13.95 24.61 -2.97
N ILE A 496 15.01 25.06 -3.62
CA ILE A 496 15.32 26.47 -3.84
C ILE A 496 14.37 26.99 -4.90
N GLY A 497 13.63 28.05 -4.57
CA GLY A 497 12.75 28.73 -5.49
C GLY A 497 12.66 30.23 -5.25
N THR A 498 12.00 30.91 -6.18
CA THR A 498 11.74 32.35 -6.15
C THR A 498 10.29 32.61 -6.47
N ILE A 499 9.67 33.60 -5.85
CA ILE A 499 8.34 34.09 -6.25
C ILE A 499 8.51 35.11 -7.37
N ARG A 500 7.67 35.01 -8.40
CA ARG A 500 7.60 35.97 -9.50
C ARG A 500 6.17 36.41 -9.68
N GLU A 501 5.96 37.69 -9.89
CA GLU A 501 4.67 38.22 -10.30
C GLU A 501 4.51 38.04 -11.81
N ASN A 502 3.42 37.42 -12.23
CA ASN A 502 3.12 37.16 -13.63
C ASN A 502 2.19 38.24 -14.22
N ARG A 503 1.20 38.67 -13.42
CA ARG A 503 0.30 39.80 -13.67
C ARG A 503 0.07 40.50 -12.33
N PRO A 504 -0.38 41.77 -12.31
CA PRO A 504 -0.69 42.46 -11.06
C PRO A 504 -1.57 41.59 -10.13
N GLY A 505 -1.03 41.24 -8.96
CA GLY A 505 -1.70 40.41 -7.95
C GLY A 505 -1.68 38.89 -8.21
N GLN A 506 -0.99 38.40 -9.25
CA GLN A 506 -0.86 36.98 -9.58
C GLN A 506 0.58 36.51 -9.42
N TYR A 507 0.82 35.67 -8.42
CA TYR A 507 2.16 35.22 -8.03
C TYR A 507 2.37 33.76 -8.42
N ARG A 508 3.58 33.45 -8.90
CA ARG A 508 4.02 32.10 -9.27
C ARG A 508 5.31 31.74 -8.57
N ILE A 509 5.43 30.48 -8.17
CA ILE A 509 6.69 29.95 -7.61
C ILE A 509 7.52 29.39 -8.76
N TYR A 510 8.78 29.78 -8.85
CA TYR A 510 9.75 29.17 -9.74
C TYR A 510 10.75 28.34 -8.94
N ILE A 511 10.78 27.03 -9.16
CA ILE A 511 11.76 26.11 -8.59
C ILE A 511 12.98 26.05 -9.50
N SER A 512 14.15 26.29 -8.92
CA SER A 512 15.43 26.37 -9.61
C SER A 512 15.87 25.03 -10.21
N GLN A 513 16.63 25.09 -11.31
CA GLN A 513 17.32 23.95 -11.92
C GLN A 513 18.08 23.12 -10.89
N LYS A 514 18.74 23.80 -9.95
CA LYS A 514 19.56 23.19 -8.88
C LYS A 514 18.73 22.22 -8.02
N SER A 515 17.44 22.46 -7.89
CA SER A 515 16.52 21.65 -7.09
C SER A 515 15.76 20.61 -7.90
N MET A 516 15.87 20.59 -9.24
CA MET A 516 15.13 19.65 -10.08
C MET A 516 15.53 18.18 -9.84
N TYR A 517 16.79 17.91 -9.48
CA TYR A 517 17.22 16.55 -9.12
C TYR A 517 16.52 16.06 -7.84
N ASN A 518 16.60 16.85 -6.77
CA ASN A 518 15.95 16.54 -5.49
C ASN A 518 14.43 16.47 -5.64
N LEU A 519 13.85 17.41 -6.39
CA LEU A 519 12.42 17.42 -6.68
C LEU A 519 11.98 16.10 -7.33
N ARG A 520 12.66 15.68 -8.41
CA ARG A 520 12.36 14.41 -9.10
C ARG A 520 12.47 13.22 -8.14
N LYS A 521 13.53 13.16 -7.32
CA LYS A 521 13.68 12.10 -6.31
C LYS A 521 12.48 12.02 -5.34
N ILE A 522 11.92 13.17 -4.95
CA ILE A 522 10.80 13.25 -4.01
C ILE A 522 9.48 12.85 -4.69
N VAL A 523 9.21 13.34 -5.90
CA VAL A 523 7.86 13.27 -6.50
C VAL A 523 7.70 12.17 -7.55
N SER A 524 8.76 11.74 -8.23
CA SER A 524 8.68 10.73 -9.31
C SER A 524 7.97 9.43 -8.92
N PRO A 525 8.11 8.87 -7.69
CA PRO A 525 7.36 7.67 -7.29
C PRO A 525 5.83 7.83 -7.28
N TYR A 526 5.33 9.06 -7.32
CA TYR A 526 3.91 9.40 -7.22
C TYR A 526 3.34 9.99 -8.52
N PHE A 527 4.16 10.16 -9.55
CA PHE A 527 3.75 10.70 -10.83
C PHE A 527 3.06 9.64 -11.69
N VAL A 528 2.06 10.08 -12.45
CA VAL A 528 1.53 9.29 -13.56
C VAL A 528 2.42 9.49 -14.78
N ASP A 529 2.72 8.42 -15.51
CA ASP A 529 3.63 8.45 -16.67
C ASP A 529 3.27 9.55 -17.68
N SER A 530 1.97 9.73 -17.95
CA SER A 530 1.47 10.76 -18.87
C SER A 530 1.77 12.20 -18.42
N MET A 531 2.17 12.42 -17.17
CA MET A 531 2.48 13.74 -16.60
C MET A 531 3.97 13.94 -16.33
N LEU A 532 4.81 12.92 -16.56
CA LEU A 532 6.27 13.01 -16.34
C LEU A 532 6.94 14.08 -17.20
N TYR A 533 6.34 14.45 -18.34
CA TYR A 533 6.84 15.54 -19.19
C TYR A 533 6.97 16.88 -18.44
N LYS A 534 6.23 17.08 -17.34
CA LYS A 534 6.30 18.30 -16.52
C LYS A 534 7.61 18.42 -15.73
N ILE A 535 8.23 17.30 -15.37
CA ILE A 535 9.43 17.28 -14.52
C ILE A 535 10.66 16.73 -15.26
N ASN A 536 10.49 16.00 -16.36
CA ASN A 536 11.59 15.44 -17.14
C ASN A 536 12.00 16.37 -18.28
N SER A 537 13.31 16.42 -18.52
CA SER A 537 13.85 16.97 -19.76
C SER A 537 13.45 16.05 -20.92
N VAL A 538 13.09 16.61 -22.06
CA VAL A 538 13.03 15.79 -23.29
C VAL A 538 14.50 15.54 -23.62
N LYS A 539 14.88 14.27 -23.72
CA LYS A 539 16.22 13.90 -24.20
C LYS A 539 16.34 14.27 -25.67
#